data_AF-A0A935U225-F1
#
_entry.id   AF-A0A935U225-F1
#
_cell.length_a   1.000
_cell.length_b   1.000
_cell.length_c   1.000
_cell.angle_alpha   90.00
_cell.angle_beta   90.00
_cell.angle_gamma   90.00
#
_symmetry.space_group_name_H-M   'P 1'
#
loop_
_entity.id
_entity.type
_entity.pdbx_description
1 polymer ?
#
loop_
_entity_poly.entity_id
_entity_poly.type
_entity_poly.pdbx_seq_one_letter_code
_entity_poly.pdbx_strand_id
1 'polypeptide(L)'
;MRKSLAPGLRPRLRPLHALAGALCALAMLGGCGRNAVRATEKEFLADQIMSFSQDAHESAADDHVLTNREGSAGGKGAKGGGCGCN
;
A
#
# COMPACT_ATOMS: atom_id res chain seq x y z
N MET A 1 47.61 -0.90 -7.22
CA MET A 1 48.23 -1.95 -8.07
C MET A 1 47.18 -2.53 -9.02
N ARG A 2 47.06 -1.99 -10.25
CA ARG A 2 46.13 -2.52 -11.25
C ARG A 2 46.82 -3.68 -11.96
N LYS A 3 46.34 -4.91 -11.75
CA LYS A 3 46.80 -6.10 -12.50
C LYS A 3 46.58 -5.83 -13.98
N SER A 4 47.66 -5.60 -14.73
CA SER A 4 47.59 -5.35 -16.17
C SER A 4 47.21 -6.64 -16.86
N LEU A 5 45.92 -6.77 -17.18
CA LEU A 5 45.37 -7.94 -17.87
C LEU A 5 45.88 -7.96 -19.32
N ALA A 6 46.31 -9.14 -19.79
CA ALA A 6 46.87 -9.38 -21.12
C ALA A 6 46.04 -8.70 -22.23
N PRO A 7 46.68 -8.08 -23.25
CA PRO A 7 46.02 -7.22 -24.23
C PRO A 7 44.91 -7.93 -25.04
N GLY A 8 44.96 -9.27 -25.16
CA GLY A 8 43.96 -10.08 -25.87
C GLY A 8 42.74 -10.53 -25.04
N LEU A 9 42.73 -10.38 -23.72
CA LEU A 9 41.61 -10.82 -22.86
C LEU A 9 40.52 -9.75 -22.73
N ARG A 10 40.89 -8.48 -22.91
CA ARG A 10 40.03 -7.30 -22.79
C ARG A 10 38.80 -7.31 -23.73
N PRO A 11 38.89 -7.68 -25.03
CA PRO A 11 37.72 -7.70 -25.90
C PRO A 11 36.71 -8.79 -25.55
N ARG A 12 37.15 -9.91 -24.93
CA ARG A 12 36.27 -10.98 -24.47
C ARG A 12 35.62 -10.70 -23.09
N LEU A 13 36.26 -9.91 -22.23
CA LEU A 13 35.71 -9.55 -20.91
C LEU A 13 34.54 -8.54 -20.97
N ARG A 14 34.50 -7.65 -21.97
CA ARG A 14 33.42 -6.65 -22.14
C ARG A 14 32.02 -7.27 -22.33
N PRO A 15 31.80 -8.23 -23.25
CA PRO A 15 30.50 -8.87 -23.39
C PRO A 15 30.15 -9.74 -22.17
N LEU A 16 31.16 -10.33 -21.50
CA LEU A 16 30.99 -11.07 -20.26
C LEU A 16 30.52 -10.18 -19.09
N HIS A 17 31.05 -8.97 -18.95
CA HIS A 17 30.59 -8.01 -17.95
C HIS A 17 29.20 -7.44 -18.29
N ALA A 18 28.89 -7.24 -19.57
CA ALA A 18 27.56 -6.82 -20.02
C ALA A 18 26.51 -7.91 -19.73
N LEU A 19 26.82 -9.18 -20.02
CA LEU A 19 25.97 -10.33 -19.70
C LEU A 19 25.78 -10.50 -18.19
N ALA A 20 26.84 -10.37 -17.40
CA ALA A 20 26.76 -10.44 -15.94
C ALA A 20 25.90 -9.30 -15.36
N GLY A 21 26.04 -8.08 -15.88
CA GLY A 21 25.21 -6.93 -15.50
C GLY A 21 23.73 -7.13 -15.85
N ALA A 22 23.44 -7.63 -17.05
CA ALA A 22 22.08 -7.94 -17.48
C ALA A 22 21.44 -9.04 -16.62
N LEU A 23 22.17 -10.11 -16.29
CA LEU A 23 21.68 -11.19 -15.44
C LEU A 23 21.39 -10.70 -14.00
N CYS A 24 22.26 -9.84 -13.46
CA CYS A 24 22.04 -9.21 -12.16
C CYS A 24 20.79 -8.33 -12.16
N ALA A 25 20.58 -7.54 -13.21
CA ALA A 25 19.38 -6.71 -13.36
C ALA A 25 18.11 -7.56 -13.44
N LEU A 26 18.12 -8.67 -14.20
CA LEU A 26 17.00 -9.62 -14.27
C LEU A 26 16.69 -10.28 -12.93
N ALA A 27 17.70 -10.60 -12.12
CA ALA A 27 17.51 -11.19 -10.80
C ALA A 27 16.78 -10.24 -9.82
N MET A 28 16.91 -8.92 -9.98
CA MET A 28 16.27 -7.91 -9.12
C MET A 28 14.79 -7.68 -9.46
N LEU A 29 14.29 -8.20 -10.58
CA LEU A 29 12.86 -8.11 -10.96
C LEU A 29 11.99 -9.18 -10.27
N GLY A 30 12.59 -10.13 -9.54
CA GLY A 30 11.87 -11.15 -8.77
C GLY A 30 11.28 -10.59 -7.48
N GLY A 31 10.09 -10.00 -7.55
CA GLY A 31 9.36 -9.44 -6.40
C GLY A 31 8.63 -10.48 -5.52
N CYS A 32 8.43 -10.11 -4.26
CA CYS A 32 7.91 -10.87 -3.11
C CYS A 32 6.45 -11.41 -3.22
N GLY A 33 6.08 -12.06 -4.32
CA GLY A 33 4.75 -12.66 -4.50
C GLY A 33 4.64 -14.12 -4.07
N ARG A 34 5.75 -14.78 -3.70
CA ARG A 34 5.76 -16.24 -3.44
C ARG A 34 4.96 -16.64 -2.20
N ASN A 35 4.76 -15.72 -1.26
CA ASN A 35 4.01 -15.93 -0.04
C ASN A 35 2.60 -15.31 -0.11
N ALA A 36 2.01 -15.22 -1.31
CA ALA A 36 0.65 -14.76 -1.44
C ALA A 36 -0.30 -15.74 -0.72
N VAL A 37 -0.86 -15.28 0.39
CA VAL A 37 -1.90 -15.97 1.16
C VAL A 37 -3.15 -16.12 0.28
N ARG A 38 -3.67 -17.34 0.16
CA ARG A 38 -4.87 -17.66 -0.62
C ARG A 38 -6.06 -16.84 -0.10
N ALA A 39 -7.01 -16.54 -0.99
CA ALA A 39 -8.21 -15.79 -0.60
C ALA A 39 -8.98 -16.49 0.55
N THR A 40 -9.06 -17.82 0.52
CA THR A 40 -9.69 -18.63 1.58
C THR A 40 -8.95 -18.56 2.92
N GLU A 41 -7.64 -18.35 2.93
CA GLU A 41 -6.86 -18.19 4.16
C GLU A 41 -7.10 -16.82 4.83
N LYS A 42 -7.76 -15.88 4.14
CA LYS A 42 -8.13 -14.55 4.67
C LYS A 42 -9.57 -14.49 5.18
N GLU A 43 -10.32 -15.58 5.10
CA GLU A 43 -11.76 -15.61 5.42
C GLU A 43 -12.05 -15.15 6.86
N PHE A 44 -11.17 -15.49 7.81
CA PHE A 44 -11.30 -15.14 9.23
C PHE A 44 -10.37 -14.00 9.68
N LEU A 45 -9.86 -13.19 8.74
CA LEU A 45 -8.92 -12.12 9.08
C LEU A 45 -9.62 -10.91 9.73
N ALA A 46 -10.87 -10.65 9.37
CA ALA A 46 -11.66 -9.57 9.95
C ALA A 46 -12.59 -10.16 11.01
N ASP A 47 -12.26 -9.91 12.28
CA ASP A 47 -13.15 -10.23 13.41
C ASP A 47 -14.26 -9.16 13.50
N GLN A 48 -15.43 -9.52 14.04
CA GLN A 48 -16.57 -8.63 14.20
C GLN A 48 -16.22 -7.38 15.02
N ILE A 49 -15.29 -7.51 15.98
CA ILE A 49 -14.76 -6.38 16.77
C ILE A 49 -14.00 -5.34 15.94
N MET A 50 -13.54 -5.70 14.73
CA MET A 50 -12.86 -4.78 13.81
C MET A 50 -13.85 -3.94 12.99
N SER A 51 -15.17 -4.14 13.18
CA SER A 51 -16.18 -3.29 12.55
C SER A 51 -16.11 -1.86 13.10
N PHE A 52 -16.05 -0.87 12.20
CA PHE A 52 -16.06 0.55 12.58
C PHE A 52 -17.36 0.99 13.27
N SER A 53 -18.44 0.25 13.04
CA SER A 53 -19.75 0.45 13.65
C SER A 53 -20.35 -0.93 13.93
N GLN A 54 -20.73 -1.18 15.18
CA GLN A 54 -21.40 -2.44 15.54
C GLN A 54 -22.92 -2.34 15.39
N ASP A 55 -23.48 -1.13 15.49
CA ASP A 55 -24.90 -0.87 15.40
C ASP A 55 -25.15 0.38 14.55
N ALA A 56 -25.95 0.20 13.48
CA ALA A 56 -26.26 1.27 12.54
C ALA A 56 -27.16 2.36 13.15
N HIS A 57 -28.02 2.01 14.12
CA HIS A 57 -28.87 2.98 14.82
C HIS A 57 -28.04 3.85 15.77
N GLU A 58 -27.13 3.26 16.55
CA GLU A 58 -26.25 4.05 17.42
C GLU A 58 -25.33 4.95 16.59
N SER A 59 -24.71 4.43 15.53
CA SER A 59 -23.85 5.24 14.66
C SER A 59 -24.62 6.35 13.95
N ALA A 60 -25.88 6.12 13.55
CA ALA A 60 -26.73 7.17 12.99
C ALA A 60 -27.08 8.26 14.03
N ALA A 61 -27.30 7.88 15.29
CA ALA A 61 -27.59 8.81 16.38
C ALA A 61 -26.36 9.68 16.71
N ASP A 62 -25.18 9.07 16.84
CA ASP A 62 -23.91 9.78 17.01
C ASP A 62 -23.62 10.69 15.83
N ASP A 63 -23.91 10.20 14.61
CA ASP A 63 -23.73 11.00 13.41
C ASP A 63 -24.62 12.23 13.39
N HIS A 64 -25.88 12.11 13.83
CA HIS A 64 -26.80 13.22 13.95
C HIS A 64 -26.30 14.25 14.96
N VAL A 65 -25.86 13.81 16.15
CA VAL A 65 -25.31 14.71 17.18
C VAL A 65 -24.08 15.45 16.66
N LEU A 66 -23.12 14.74 16.08
CA LEU A 66 -21.88 15.33 15.56
C LEU A 66 -22.16 16.29 14.40
N THR A 67 -23.11 15.97 13.52
CA THR A 67 -23.51 16.86 12.42
C THR A 67 -24.12 18.16 12.96
N ASN A 68 -24.94 18.09 14.01
CA ASN A 68 -25.51 19.28 14.64
C ASN A 68 -24.46 20.12 15.37
N ARG A 69 -23.47 19.49 16.00
CA ARG A 69 -22.37 20.17 16.70
C ARG A 69 -21.35 20.80 15.75
N GLU A 70 -21.06 20.15 14.64
CA GLU A 70 -19.93 20.46 13.77
C GLU A 70 -20.33 20.87 12.34
N GLY A 71 -21.63 21.06 12.09
CA GLY A 71 -22.16 21.40 10.76
C GLY A 71 -21.54 22.65 10.15
N SER A 72 -21.14 23.63 10.97
CA SER A 72 -20.40 24.83 10.54
C SER A 72 -18.90 24.64 10.35
N ALA A 73 -18.33 23.59 10.93
CA ALA A 73 -16.91 23.26 10.81
C ALA A 73 -16.59 22.39 9.58
N GLY A 74 -17.60 21.97 8.81
CA GLY A 74 -17.37 21.22 7.58
C GLY A 74 -17.13 19.71 7.78
N GLY A 75 -17.72 19.12 8.83
CA GLY A 75 -17.59 17.69 9.14
C GLY A 75 -18.09 16.74 8.02
N LYS A 76 -18.11 15.43 8.31
CA LYS A 76 -18.44 14.37 7.34
C LYS A 76 -19.77 14.62 6.61
N GLY A 77 -19.68 15.18 5.40
CA GLY A 77 -20.82 15.48 4.52
C GLY A 77 -21.35 16.92 4.52
N ALA A 78 -20.62 17.90 5.04
CA ALA A 78 -21.13 19.26 5.24
C ALA A 78 -21.78 19.92 4.00
N LYS A 79 -23.10 20.08 4.07
CA LYS A 79 -23.88 21.05 3.30
C LYS A 79 -24.15 22.29 4.18
N GLY A 80 -23.08 23.00 4.56
CA GLY A 80 -23.17 24.32 5.21
C GLY A 80 -23.66 24.34 6.66
N GLY A 81 -22.94 25.08 7.51
CA GLY A 81 -23.33 25.29 8.90
C GLY A 81 -24.47 26.26 9.09
N GLY A 82 -25.50 25.83 9.82
CA GLY A 82 -26.58 26.67 10.32
C GLY A 82 -27.02 26.22 11.71
N CYS A 83 -28.07 26.86 12.26
CA CYS A 83 -28.71 26.69 13.59
C CYS A 83 -28.74 25.26 14.22
N GLY A 84 -28.57 24.19 13.45
CA GLY A 84 -28.90 22.82 13.88
C GLY A 84 -30.40 22.52 13.78
N CYS A 85 -31.15 23.38 13.10
CA CYS A 85 -32.57 23.22 12.79
C CYS A 85 -32.74 22.26 11.58
N ASN A 86 -32.54 20.95 11.75
CA ASN A 86 -33.04 19.91 10.81
C ASN A 86 -34.28 19.27 11.42
#